data_AF-A0A1B7W7X1-F1
#
_entry.id   AF-A0A1B7W7X1-F1
#
_cell.length_a   1.000
_cell.length_b   1.000
_cell.length_c   1.000
_cell.angle_alpha   90.00
_cell.angle_beta   90.00
_cell.angle_gamma   90.00
#
_symmetry.space_group_name_H-M   'P 1'
#
loop_
_entity.id
_entity.type
_entity.pdbx_description
1 polymer ?
#
loop_
_entity_poly.entity_id
_entity_poly.type
_entity_poly.pdbx_seq_one_letter_code
_entity_poly.pdbx_strand_id
1 'polypeptide(L)' 'MKKQQIQNLFNQPYNQAKWKQFLGQTFANVQLLSTPENLIGIDDHVATNAQKLGYILLDENGIDRQIAVYEVTLANGII' A
#
# COMPACT_ATOMS: atom_id res chain seq x y z
N MET A 1 -8.32 8.96 11.07
CA MET A 1 -7.32 10.05 10.94
C MET A 1 -8.04 11.37 10.62
N LYS A 2 -7.61 12.54 11.13
CA LYS A 2 -8.28 13.83 10.86
C LYS A 2 -7.97 14.31 9.43
N LYS A 3 -8.90 15.04 8.79
CA LYS A 3 -8.74 15.59 7.41
C LYS A 3 -7.41 16.31 7.17
N GLN A 4 -6.96 17.12 8.12
CA GLN A 4 -5.67 17.82 8.04
C GLN A 4 -4.46 16.88 8.00
N GLN A 5 -4.50 15.79 8.76
CA GLN A 5 -3.40 14.81 8.76
C GLN A 5 -3.29 14.08 7.42
N ILE A 6 -4.44 13.82 6.79
CA ILE A 6 -4.51 13.24 5.45
C ILE A 6 -3.92 14.23 4.43
N GLN A 7 -4.37 15.50 4.45
CA GLN A 7 -3.81 16.55 3.58
C GLN A 7 -2.28 16.70 3.75
N ASN A 8 -1.79 16.65 4.98
CA ASN A 8 -0.36 16.71 5.25
C ASN A 8 0.40 15.50 4.68
N LEU A 9 -0.18 14.29 4.72
CA LEU A 9 0.43 13.10 4.12
C LEU A 9 0.61 13.28 2.60
N PHE A 10 -0.42 13.79 1.91
CA PHE A 10 -0.38 14.00 0.47
C PHE A 10 0.56 15.14 0.03
N ASN A 11 0.83 16.11 0.91
CA ASN A 11 1.72 17.25 0.61
C ASN A 11 3.18 17.01 1.03
N GLN A 12 3.54 15.81 1.48
CA GLN A 12 4.90 15.45 1.87
C GLN A 12 5.53 14.47 0.89
N PRO A 13 6.88 14.41 0.79
CA PRO A 13 7.55 13.33 0.11
C PRO A 13 7.11 11.97 0.64
N TYR A 14 7.12 10.97 -0.25
CA TYR A 14 6.71 9.61 0.10
C TYR A 14 7.46 9.08 1.32
N ASN A 15 6.73 8.41 2.21
CA ASN A 15 7.28 7.71 3.37
C ASN A 15 6.42 6.48 3.68
N GLN A 16 6.97 5.29 3.48
CA GLN A 16 6.26 4.02 3.63
C GLN A 16 5.60 3.88 5.01
N ALA A 17 6.30 4.25 6.10
CA ALA A 17 5.76 4.11 7.45
C ALA A 17 4.52 4.99 7.68
N LYS A 18 4.54 6.25 7.22
CA LYS A 18 3.38 7.15 7.32
C LYS A 18 2.20 6.65 6.48
N TRP A 19 2.45 6.11 5.30
CA TRP A 19 1.41 5.51 4.45
C TRP A 19 0.82 4.24 5.06
N LYS A 20 1.65 3.34 5.63
CA LYS A 20 1.19 2.17 6.40
C LYS A 20 0.35 2.60 7.59
N GLN A 21 0.76 3.64 8.33
CA GLN A 21 -0.04 4.20 9.42
C GLN A 21 -1.40 4.72 8.93
N PHE A 22 -1.43 5.45 7.81
CA PHE A 22 -2.67 5.94 7.22
C PHE A 22 -3.62 4.81 6.85
N LEU A 23 -3.13 3.76 6.17
CA LEU A 23 -3.91 2.57 5.84
C LEU A 23 -4.44 1.89 7.11
N GLY A 24 -3.56 1.70 8.10
CA GLY A 24 -3.88 1.22 9.46
C GLY A 24 -5.03 1.95 10.15
N GLN A 25 -5.12 3.26 9.96
CA GLN A 25 -6.12 4.12 10.59
C GLN A 25 -7.38 4.33 9.73
N THR A 26 -7.35 3.94 8.46
CA THR A 26 -8.44 4.18 7.50
C THR A 26 -9.33 2.96 7.34
N PHE A 27 -8.74 1.77 7.29
CA PHE A 27 -9.47 0.52 7.10
C PHE A 27 -9.55 -0.25 8.41
N ALA A 28 -10.76 -0.70 8.77
CA ALA A 28 -10.99 -1.43 10.02
C ALA A 28 -10.23 -2.76 10.07
N ASN A 29 -10.11 -3.45 8.93
CA ASN A 29 -9.55 -4.81 8.84
C ASN A 29 -8.33 -4.86 7.92
N VAL A 30 -7.31 -4.07 8.22
CA VAL A 30 -6.04 -4.09 7.47
C VAL A 30 -4.99 -4.95 8.17
N GLN A 31 -4.32 -5.78 7.39
CA GLN A 31 -3.26 -6.68 7.82
C GLN A 31 -1.96 -6.26 7.11
N LEU A 32 -1.19 -5.39 7.76
CA LEU A 32 0.08 -4.89 7.24
C LEU A 32 1.23 -5.74 7.77
N LEU A 33 2.14 -6.14 6.88
CA LEU A 33 3.35 -6.86 7.25
C LEU A 33 4.29 -5.93 8.03
N SER A 34 4.90 -6.42 9.11
CA SER A 34 5.92 -5.66 9.84
C SER A 34 7.12 -5.36 8.92
N THR A 35 7.55 -6.37 8.17
CA THR A 35 8.56 -6.28 7.11
C THR A 35 7.90 -6.55 5.76
N PRO A 36 7.92 -5.60 4.81
CA PRO A 36 7.41 -5.84 3.46
C PRO A 36 8.09 -7.03 2.77
N GLU A 37 7.33 -7.75 1.95
CA GLU A 37 7.81 -8.89 1.17
C GLU A 37 8.15 -8.42 -0.25
N ASN A 38 9.39 -8.62 -0.70
CA ASN A 38 9.77 -8.33 -2.08
C ASN A 38 9.15 -9.34 -3.04
N LEU A 39 8.52 -8.86 -4.12
CA LEU A 39 8.01 -9.74 -5.17
C LEU A 39 9.14 -10.14 -6.09
N ILE A 40 9.15 -11.42 -6.47
CA ILE A 40 10.08 -11.98 -7.46
C ILE A 40 9.38 -12.13 -8.81
N GLY A 41 10.14 -12.00 -9.89
CA GLY A 41 9.63 -12.20 -11.26
C GLY A 41 8.68 -11.09 -11.75
N ILE A 42 8.82 -9.88 -11.21
CA ILE A 42 8.14 -8.70 -11.78
C ILE A 42 8.71 -8.36 -13.15
N ASP A 43 7.87 -7.79 -14.03
CA ASP A 43 8.32 -7.25 -15.31
C ASP A 43 9.08 -5.94 -15.07
N ASP A 44 10.38 -5.97 -15.37
CA ASP A 44 11.30 -4.85 -15.16
C ASP A 44 11.08 -3.69 -16.15
N HIS A 45 10.33 -3.92 -17.23
CA HIS A 45 9.82 -2.86 -18.10
C HIS A 45 8.69 -2.06 -17.44
N VAL A 46 8.04 -2.63 -16.42
CA VAL A 46 6.93 -1.99 -15.69
C VAL A 46 7.40 -1.42 -14.37
N ALA A 47 8.16 -2.21 -13.59
CA ALA A 47 8.61 -1.82 -12.26
C ALA A 47 10.02 -2.35 -11.95
N THR A 48 10.86 -1.49 -11.39
CA THR A 48 12.20 -1.88 -10.92
C THR A 48 12.17 -2.51 -9.53
N ASN A 49 11.10 -2.31 -8.77
CA ASN A 49 10.88 -2.93 -7.47
C ASN A 49 9.38 -3.01 -7.16
N ALA A 50 8.96 -4.09 -6.51
CA ALA A 50 7.63 -4.20 -5.95
C ALA A 50 7.69 -4.94 -4.61
N GLN A 51 7.01 -4.39 -3.61
CA GLN A 51 6.93 -4.95 -2.27
C GLN A 51 5.48 -5.08 -1.83
N LYS A 52 5.09 -6.24 -1.33
CA LYS A 52 3.80 -6.42 -0.68
C LYS A 52 3.88 -5.80 0.71
N LEU A 53 3.00 -4.83 0.95
CA LEU A 53 2.87 -4.19 2.26
C LEU A 53 1.88 -4.93 3.16
N GLY A 54 0.95 -5.69 2.56
CA GLY A 54 -0.11 -6.39 3.27
C GLY A 54 -1.38 -6.49 2.45
N TYR A 55 -2.52 -6.55 3.12
CA TYR A 55 -3.84 -6.56 2.49
C TYR A 55 -4.90 -5.91 3.37
N ILE A 56 -5.99 -5.47 2.75
CA ILE A 56 -7.21 -5.00 3.39
C ILE A 56 -8.27 -6.09 3.19
N LEU A 57 -8.87 -6.54 4.29
CA LEU A 57 -10.03 -7.42 4.24
C LEU A 57 -11.30 -6.58 4.09
N LEU A 58 -12.10 -6.94 3.09
CA LEU A 58 -13.43 -6.39 2.88
C LEU A 58 -14.45 -7.51 3.07
N ASP A 59 -15.55 -7.16 3.72
CA ASP A 59 -16.75 -7.99 3.77
C ASP A 59 -17.71 -7.49 2.69
N GLU A 60 -17.90 -8.28 1.64
CA GLU A 60 -18.88 -8.02 0.59
C GLU A 60 -20.06 -9.00 0.74
N ASN A 61 -21.04 -8.62 1.58
CA ASN A 61 -22.26 -9.40 1.84
C ASN A 61 -21.98 -10.80 2.43
N GLY A 62 -21.09 -10.89 3.41
CA GLY A 62 -20.67 -12.13 4.07
C GLY A 62 -19.57 -12.88 3.31
N ILE A 63 -19.01 -12.30 2.26
CA ILE A 63 -17.90 -12.86 1.50
C ILE A 63 -16.63 -12.06 1.77
N ASP A 64 -15.65 -12.72 2.37
CA ASP A 64 -14.33 -12.12 2.60
C ASP A 64 -13.57 -11.95 1.28
N ARG A 65 -13.18 -10.71 1.01
CA ARG A 65 -12.33 -10.31 -0.11
C ARG A 65 -11.05 -9.69 0.42
N GLN A 66 -9.97 -9.88 -0.32
CA GLN A 66 -8.68 -9.28 0.00
C GLN A 66 -8.26 -8.32 -1.09
N ILE A 67 -7.98 -7.07 -0.72
CA ILE A 67 -7.27 -6.12 -1.56
C ILE A 67 -5.81 -6.12 -1.11
N ALA A 68 -4.93 -6.67 -1.94
CA ALA A 68 -3.49 -6.61 -1.69
C ALA A 68 -2.98 -5.18 -1.89
N VAL A 69 -2.08 -4.75 -1.00
CA VAL A 69 -1.43 -3.44 -1.08
C VAL A 69 0.04 -3.64 -1.41
N TYR A 70 0.49 -2.98 -2.47
CA TYR A 70 1.88 -3.02 -2.92
C TYR A 70 2.49 -1.62 -2.92
N GLU A 71 3.76 -1.53 -2.54
CA GLU A 71 4.63 -0.40 -2.90
C GLU A 71 5.39 -0.77 -4.15
N VAL A 72 5.38 0.11 -5.15
CA VAL A 72 6.01 -0.15 -6.45
C VAL A 72 6.90 1.02 -6.82
N THR A 73 8.13 0.73 -7.23
CA THR A 73 8.99 1.68 -7.92
C THR A 73 8.85 1.42 -9.41
N LEU A 74 8.20 2.34 -10.12
CA LEU A 74 7.97 2.23 -11.55
C LEU A 74 9.30 2.25 -12.32
N ALA A 75 9.31 1.60 -13.48
CA ALA A 75 10.42 1.70 -14.42
C ALA A 75 10.47 3.09 -15.07
N ASN A 76 11.65 3.47 -15.56
CA ASN A 76 11.84 4.76 -16.24
C ASN A 76 10.92 4.86 -17.46
N GLY A 77 10.17 5.96 -17.55
CA GLY A 77 9.27 6.24 -18.69
C GLY A 77 7.86 5.67 -18.54
N ILE A 78 7.54 4.99 -17.44
CA ILE A 78 6.18 4.59 -17.08
C ILE A 78 5.52 5.75 -16.31
N ILE A 79 4.38 6.26 -16.81
CA ILE A 79 3.59 7.40 -16.27
C ILE A 79 2.18 6.91 -15.92
#